data_AF-A0A2N2HMB0-F1
#
_entry.id   AF-A0A2N2HMB0-F1
#
_cell.length_a   1.000
_cell.length_b   1.000
_cell.length_c   1.000
_cell.angle_alpha   90.00
_cell.angle_beta   90.00
_cell.angle_gamma   90.00
#
_symmetry.space_group_name_H-M   'P 1'
#
loop_
_entity.id
_entity.type
_entity.pdbx_description
1 polymer ?
#
loop_
_entity_poly.entity_id
_entity_poly.type
_entity_poly.pdbx_seq_one_letter_code
_entity_poly.pdbx_strand_id
1 'polypeptide(L)'
;MDWRKEKHSYLAVVVLCSLCLLLLAFGDAFAEPSTAQVKKMWEGQNNVKDRVLSVKRMGGQRTTNQLDGKHYITPVGTCWDYDIVELQKCGCRLFLKASACCRRGSSRECEMRVGNSKMVDCSPYGKPKFGLAGNTEPADCKTQRMQSECWHRKDLVFGAGIVIGPCMGSNAKQDWPPTFNCPKGQATVQDFLNKRCGPTPEDCGCKIVEECSSEGGLKCYNDWKSNKAAVDCYYNPIYKSGYEQEKCYKAAMAGGSAEGAKEAAAGAADSVTQGASGSGSAAKSKAGSVADTAVDALKRIWK
;
A
#
# COMPACT_ATOMS: atom_id res chain seq x y z
N MET A 1 52.43 72.44 25.20
CA MET A 1 52.14 70.99 25.05
C MET A 1 50.64 70.81 25.09
N ASP A 2 50.04 70.53 23.93
CA ASP A 2 48.59 70.56 23.71
C ASP A 2 47.96 69.21 24.09
N TRP A 3 47.43 69.10 25.32
CA TRP A 3 46.84 67.87 25.88
C TRP A 3 45.39 67.58 25.40
N ARG A 4 44.89 68.28 24.37
CA ARG A 4 43.50 68.11 23.88
C ARG A 4 43.34 67.14 22.70
N LYS A 5 44.43 66.69 22.06
CA LYS A 5 44.33 65.82 20.87
C LYS A 5 44.24 64.31 21.14
N GLU A 6 44.56 63.84 22.35
CA GLU A 6 44.61 62.39 22.62
C GLU A 6 43.27 61.76 23.04
N LYS A 7 42.31 62.53 23.56
CA LYS A 7 41.06 61.95 24.11
C LYS A 7 40.04 61.52 23.04
N HIS A 8 40.16 62.03 21.81
CA HIS A 8 39.21 61.71 20.73
C HIS A 8 39.50 60.36 20.05
N SER A 9 40.75 59.86 20.09
CA SER A 9 41.10 58.59 19.44
C SER A 9 40.63 57.36 20.22
N TYR A 10 40.67 57.41 21.56
CA TYR A 10 40.22 56.27 22.38
C TYR A 10 38.71 56.06 22.33
N LEU A 11 37.93 57.14 22.31
CA LEU A 11 36.47 57.06 22.19
C LEU A 11 36.04 56.50 20.83
N ALA A 12 36.73 56.89 19.76
CA ALA A 12 36.49 56.34 18.42
C ALA A 12 36.81 54.84 18.36
N VAL A 13 37.94 54.40 18.93
CA VAL A 13 38.34 52.99 18.96
C VAL A 13 37.38 52.14 19.80
N VAL A 14 36.96 52.62 20.97
CA VAL A 14 36.03 51.90 21.85
C VAL A 14 34.64 51.80 21.21
N VAL A 15 34.15 52.86 20.57
CA VAL A 15 32.87 52.82 19.84
C VAL A 15 32.95 51.88 18.63
N LEU A 16 34.06 51.87 17.88
CA LEU A 16 34.25 50.95 16.75
C LEU A 16 34.31 49.48 17.22
N CYS A 17 35.02 49.21 18.32
CA CYS A 17 35.14 47.87 18.90
C CYS A 17 33.80 47.38 19.48
N SER A 18 33.04 48.27 20.13
CA SER A 18 31.70 47.97 20.66
C SER A 18 30.68 47.75 19.54
N LEU A 19 30.75 48.51 18.44
CA LEU A 19 29.92 48.26 17.25
C LEU A 19 30.29 46.93 16.57
N CYS A 20 31.58 46.59 16.46
CA CYS A 20 32.02 45.30 15.92
C CYS A 20 31.57 44.12 16.79
N LEU A 21 31.58 44.26 18.12
CA LEU A 21 31.07 43.25 19.05
C LEU A 21 29.54 43.11 18.99
N LEU A 22 28.82 44.21 18.81
CA LEU A 22 27.35 44.20 18.57
C LEU A 22 27.00 43.55 17.22
N LEU A 23 27.78 43.77 16.16
CA LEU A 23 27.58 43.12 14.86
C LEU A 23 27.85 41.60 14.90
N LEU A 24 28.73 41.13 15.80
CA LEU A 24 28.96 39.71 16.05
C LEU A 24 27.85 39.07 16.91
N ALA A 25 27.21 39.84 17.79
CA ALA A 25 26.13 39.36 18.65
C ALA A 25 24.77 39.21 17.93
N PHE A 26 24.57 39.89 16.80
CA PHE A 26 23.38 39.73 15.93
C PHE A 26 23.64 38.85 14.70
N GLY A 27 24.79 38.18 14.62
CA GLY A 27 25.15 37.26 13.55
C GLY A 27 24.48 35.89 13.62
N ASP A 28 23.28 35.76 14.20
CA ASP A 28 22.53 34.51 14.26
C ASP A 28 21.69 34.29 12.99
N ALA A 29 22.36 34.29 11.84
CA ALA A 29 21.83 33.75 10.58
C ALA A 29 22.98 33.55 9.59
N PHE A 30 23.86 32.58 9.83
CA PHE A 30 24.69 32.09 8.73
C PHE A 30 23.80 31.42 7.68
N ALA A 31 24.01 31.87 6.45
CA ALA A 31 23.10 31.75 5.32
C ALA A 31 22.65 30.32 5.03
N GLU A 32 21.37 30.21 4.68
CA GLU A 32 20.78 29.01 4.11
C GLU A 32 21.67 28.39 3.02
N PRO A 33 21.88 27.06 3.04
CA PRO A 33 22.61 26.37 1.98
C PRO A 33 22.00 26.66 0.60
N SER A 34 22.86 27.04 -0.35
CA SER A 34 22.44 27.17 -1.74
C SER A 34 22.00 25.81 -2.30
N THR A 35 21.18 25.82 -3.35
CA THR A 35 20.73 24.58 -4.02
C THR A 35 21.91 23.74 -4.53
N ALA A 36 23.00 24.37 -4.94
CA ALA A 36 24.24 23.70 -5.33
C ALA A 36 24.93 23.00 -4.15
N GLN A 37 24.98 23.63 -2.97
CA GLN A 37 25.50 23.02 -1.76
C GLN A 37 24.64 21.83 -1.33
N VAL A 38 23.30 21.99 -1.35
CA VAL A 38 22.35 20.91 -1.03
C VAL A 38 22.51 19.73 -1.97
N LYS A 39 22.63 19.99 -3.28
CA LYS A 39 22.92 18.94 -4.27
C LYS A 39 24.18 18.16 -3.90
N LYS A 40 25.29 18.86 -3.63
CA LYS A 40 26.57 18.23 -3.27
C LYS A 40 26.47 17.42 -1.98
N MET A 41 25.78 17.94 -0.96
CA MET A 41 25.55 17.23 0.30
C MET A 41 24.72 15.96 0.08
N TRP A 42 23.64 16.06 -0.69
CA TRP A 42 22.79 14.91 -1.02
C TRP A 42 23.55 13.83 -1.77
N GLU A 43 24.30 14.20 -2.81
CA GLU A 43 25.08 13.27 -3.62
C GLU A 43 26.19 12.61 -2.81
N GLY A 44 26.87 13.36 -1.95
CA GLY A 44 27.91 12.85 -1.08
C GLY A 44 27.37 11.90 -0.01
N GLN A 45 26.28 12.28 0.68
CA GLN A 45 25.72 11.48 1.76
C GLN A 45 25.06 10.19 1.26
N ASN A 46 24.34 10.25 0.13
CA ASN A 46 23.60 9.09 -0.39
C ASN A 46 24.40 8.28 -1.43
N ASN A 47 25.64 8.67 -1.74
CA ASN A 47 26.47 8.04 -2.76
C ASN A 47 25.77 7.97 -4.14
N VAL A 48 25.16 9.07 -4.56
CA VAL A 48 24.34 9.18 -5.79
C VAL A 48 24.86 10.24 -6.76
N LYS A 49 26.18 10.34 -6.91
CA LYS A 49 26.86 11.36 -7.73
C LYS A 49 26.20 11.52 -9.12
N ASP A 50 25.97 12.77 -9.52
CA ASP A 50 25.37 13.18 -10.80
C ASP A 50 23.94 12.66 -11.05
N ARG A 51 23.27 12.13 -10.01
CA ARG A 51 21.88 11.66 -10.10
C ARG A 51 20.88 12.69 -9.59
N VAL A 52 21.30 13.78 -8.93
CA VAL A 52 20.37 14.85 -8.53
C VAL A 52 20.06 15.75 -9.72
N LEU A 53 18.80 15.71 -10.16
CA LEU A 53 18.28 16.41 -11.34
C LEU A 53 17.75 17.80 -10.99
N SER A 54 17.13 17.96 -9.82
CA SER A 54 16.58 19.23 -9.38
C SER A 54 16.63 19.34 -7.86
N VAL A 55 16.87 20.56 -7.38
CA VAL A 55 16.75 20.94 -5.98
C VAL A 55 15.94 22.21 -5.94
N LYS A 56 14.76 22.13 -5.33
CA LYS A 56 13.84 23.26 -5.18
C LYS A 56 13.71 23.61 -3.70
N ARG A 57 13.93 24.87 -3.37
CA ARG A 57 13.67 25.39 -2.03
C ARG A 57 12.16 25.41 -1.77
N MET A 58 11.74 24.84 -0.64
CA MET A 58 10.34 24.90 -0.18
C MET A 58 10.09 26.03 0.82
N GLY A 59 11.17 26.55 1.42
CA GLY A 59 11.12 27.62 2.39
C GLY A 59 10.99 27.09 3.83
N GLY A 60 10.99 28.03 4.77
CA GLY A 60 11.02 27.72 6.20
C GLY A 60 12.43 27.61 6.76
N GLN A 61 12.62 28.17 7.95
CA GLN A 61 13.80 28.03 8.77
C GLN A 61 13.33 27.50 10.12
N ARG A 62 13.84 26.34 10.53
CA ARG A 62 13.50 25.73 11.82
C ARG A 62 14.75 25.40 12.60
N THR A 63 14.75 25.70 13.89
CA THR A 63 15.83 25.26 14.77
C THR A 63 15.73 23.74 14.98
N THR A 64 16.86 23.09 15.25
CA THR A 64 16.91 21.66 15.54
C THR A 64 17.77 21.39 16.78
N ASN A 65 17.27 20.52 17.65
CA ASN A 65 18.00 19.95 18.78
C ASN A 65 18.70 18.64 18.39
N GLN A 66 18.63 18.25 17.12
CA GLN A 66 19.29 17.07 16.59
C GLN A 66 20.29 17.49 15.52
N LEU A 67 21.45 16.82 15.47
CA LEU A 67 22.43 16.93 14.38
C LEU A 67 23.39 15.73 14.42
N ASP A 68 23.78 15.20 13.26
CA ASP A 68 24.67 14.04 13.08
C ASP A 68 24.20 12.82 13.87
N GLY A 69 22.89 12.56 13.85
CA GLY A 69 22.25 11.48 14.60
C GLY A 69 22.22 11.64 16.13
N LYS A 70 22.69 12.77 16.68
CA LYS A 70 22.71 13.05 18.13
C LYS A 70 21.60 14.02 18.53
N HIS A 71 21.04 13.81 19.72
CA HIS A 71 20.06 14.71 20.35
C HIS A 71 20.72 15.56 21.44
N TYR A 72 20.39 16.84 21.47
CA TYR A 72 20.93 17.85 22.37
C TYR A 72 19.81 18.50 23.18
N ILE A 73 20.15 19.00 24.36
CA ILE A 73 19.19 19.65 25.28
C ILE A 73 18.74 21.01 24.72
N THR A 74 19.64 21.72 24.04
CA THR A 74 19.39 23.03 23.42
C THR A 74 19.50 22.95 21.90
N PRO A 75 18.91 23.91 21.15
CA PRO A 75 19.06 23.94 19.71
C PRO A 75 20.51 24.09 19.27
N VAL A 76 20.98 23.14 18.47
CA VAL A 76 22.36 23.07 17.98
C VAL A 76 22.49 23.48 16.52
N GLY A 77 21.39 23.51 15.78
CA GLY A 77 21.41 23.78 14.36
C GLY A 77 20.14 24.42 13.83
N THR A 78 20.17 24.67 12.54
CA THR A 78 19.07 25.20 11.75
C THR A 78 18.85 24.30 10.54
N CYS A 79 17.59 24.00 10.23
CA CYS A 79 17.20 23.21 9.07
C CYS A 79 16.38 24.05 8.08
N TRP A 80 16.58 23.76 6.80
CA TRP A 80 15.84 24.31 5.68
C TRP A 80 15.31 23.17 4.81
N ASP A 81 14.07 23.31 4.32
CA ASP A 81 13.39 22.25 3.58
C ASP A 81 13.49 22.45 2.06
N TYR A 82 13.77 21.35 1.37
CA TYR A 82 13.97 21.26 -0.07
C TYR A 82 13.20 20.06 -0.64
N ASP A 83 12.74 20.25 -1.86
CA ASP A 83 12.29 19.17 -2.73
C ASP A 83 13.47 18.75 -3.61
N ILE A 84 13.86 17.49 -3.54
CA ILE A 84 15.02 16.95 -4.28
C ILE A 84 14.53 15.88 -5.24
N VAL A 85 14.89 16.01 -6.51
CA VAL A 85 14.59 15.01 -7.53
C VAL A 85 15.86 14.27 -7.89
N GLU A 86 15.85 12.96 -7.66
CA GLU A 86 16.97 12.06 -7.94
C GLU A 86 16.60 11.07 -9.05
N LEU A 87 17.48 10.90 -10.02
CA LEU A 87 17.40 9.87 -11.05
C LEU A 87 17.69 8.50 -10.45
N GLN A 88 16.77 7.55 -10.56
CA GLN A 88 16.94 6.17 -10.09
C GLN A 88 16.80 5.17 -11.25
N LYS A 89 17.03 3.88 -10.95
CA LYS A 89 16.89 2.80 -11.93
C LYS A 89 15.49 2.74 -12.56
N CYS A 90 14.46 3.01 -11.75
CA CYS A 90 13.05 2.86 -12.10
C CYS A 90 12.35 4.12 -12.61
N GLY A 91 13.02 5.27 -12.56
CA GLY A 91 12.37 6.56 -12.73
C GLY A 91 13.03 7.61 -11.85
N CYS A 92 12.36 8.73 -11.69
CA CYS A 92 12.84 9.81 -10.84
C CYS A 92 12.15 9.70 -9.51
N ARG A 93 12.88 9.93 -8.43
CA ARG A 93 12.32 9.95 -7.08
C ARG A 93 12.34 11.37 -6.58
N LEU A 94 11.15 11.90 -6.30
CA LEU A 94 10.97 13.18 -5.63
C LEU A 94 10.95 12.94 -4.14
N PHE A 95 11.95 13.47 -3.44
CA PHE A 95 12.01 13.57 -2.00
C PHE A 95 11.40 14.90 -1.59
N LEU A 96 10.22 14.83 -0.99
CA LEU A 96 9.47 15.97 -0.48
C LEU A 96 9.95 16.30 0.93
N LYS A 97 10.16 17.59 1.21
CA LYS A 97 10.60 18.07 2.54
C LYS A 97 11.89 17.38 3.02
N ALA A 98 12.84 17.13 2.11
CA ALA A 98 14.19 16.79 2.52
C ALA A 98 14.82 18.01 3.18
N SER A 99 15.47 17.85 4.34
CA SER A 99 16.00 19.01 5.08
C SER A 99 17.52 19.03 5.06
N ALA A 100 18.12 20.17 4.72
CA ALA A 100 19.53 20.41 5.03
C ALA A 100 19.59 21.03 6.43
N CYS A 101 20.24 20.36 7.37
CA CYS A 101 20.39 20.83 8.75
C CYS A 101 21.86 21.13 9.02
N CYS A 102 22.19 22.36 9.37
CA CYS A 102 23.56 22.78 9.66
C CYS A 102 23.71 23.21 11.12
N ARG A 103 24.88 22.94 11.71
CA ARG A 103 25.23 23.43 13.04
C ARG A 103 25.23 24.96 13.07
N ARG A 104 24.76 25.54 14.16
CA ARG A 104 24.84 26.99 14.39
C ARG A 104 26.31 27.44 14.31
N GLY A 105 26.56 28.46 13.51
CA GLY A 105 27.91 29.00 13.27
C GLY A 105 28.79 28.18 12.32
N SER A 106 28.29 27.11 11.68
CA SER A 106 29.05 26.32 10.70
C SER A 106 28.26 26.07 9.41
N SER A 107 28.92 26.27 8.27
CA SER A 107 28.43 25.88 6.93
C SER A 107 29.03 24.56 6.43
N ARG A 108 29.89 23.93 7.24
CA ARG A 108 30.61 22.70 6.91
C ARG A 108 30.05 21.48 7.67
N GLU A 109 29.51 21.71 8.86
CA GLU A 109 28.85 20.69 9.67
C GLU A 109 27.36 20.70 9.34
N CYS A 110 27.01 20.04 8.24
CA CYS A 110 25.64 19.91 7.77
C CYS A 110 25.31 18.45 7.43
N GLU A 111 24.08 18.04 7.72
CA GLU A 111 23.53 16.74 7.33
C GLU A 111 22.27 16.93 6.48
N MET A 112 22.02 15.99 5.57
CA MET A 112 20.76 15.89 4.86
C MET A 112 19.83 14.92 5.59
N ARG A 113 18.60 15.33 5.84
CA ARG A 113 17.53 14.48 6.34
C ARG A 113 16.60 14.13 5.19
N VAL A 114 16.40 12.83 4.98
CA VAL A 114 15.52 12.32 3.94
C VAL A 114 14.07 12.47 4.41
N GLY A 115 13.28 13.20 3.63
CA GLY A 115 11.84 13.35 3.86
C GLY A 115 11.02 12.22 3.22
N ASN A 116 9.71 12.46 3.08
CA ASN A 116 8.85 11.55 2.33
C ASN A 116 9.29 11.49 0.87
N SER A 117 9.02 10.37 0.19
CA SER A 117 9.40 10.25 -1.20
C SER A 117 8.36 9.54 -2.03
N LYS A 118 8.33 9.88 -3.32
CA LYS A 118 7.46 9.23 -4.32
C LYS A 118 8.17 9.16 -5.67
N MET A 119 7.80 8.17 -6.46
CA MET A 119 8.23 8.07 -7.86
C MET A 119 7.53 9.15 -8.70
N VAL A 120 8.26 9.74 -9.64
CA VAL A 120 7.79 10.77 -10.57
C VAL A 120 8.39 10.53 -11.95
N ASP A 121 7.72 11.05 -12.98
CA ASP A 121 8.22 11.04 -14.36
C ASP A 121 9.52 11.85 -14.46
N CYS A 122 10.52 11.26 -15.11
CA CYS A 122 11.81 11.87 -15.40
C CYS A 122 11.82 12.79 -16.63
N SER A 123 10.82 12.70 -17.50
CA SER A 123 10.73 13.43 -18.77
C SER A 123 10.88 14.95 -18.61
N PRO A 124 10.30 15.62 -17.58
CA PRO A 124 10.48 17.05 -17.36
C PRO A 124 11.93 17.50 -17.14
N TYR A 125 12.84 16.57 -16.82
CA TYR A 125 14.26 16.83 -16.56
C TYR A 125 15.16 16.44 -17.74
N GLY A 126 14.59 16.17 -18.92
CA GLY A 126 15.35 15.71 -20.09
C GLY A 126 15.96 14.31 -19.92
N LYS A 127 15.36 13.47 -19.06
CA LYS A 127 15.76 12.09 -18.82
C LYS A 127 14.69 11.11 -19.33
N PRO A 128 15.06 9.87 -19.67
CA PRO A 128 14.08 8.85 -20.05
C PRO A 128 13.04 8.64 -18.97
N LYS A 129 11.80 8.34 -19.36
CA LYS A 129 10.65 8.20 -18.44
C LYS A 129 10.93 7.25 -17.27
N PHE A 130 11.62 6.14 -17.51
CA PHE A 130 11.91 5.11 -16.50
C PHE A 130 13.31 5.22 -15.90
N GLY A 131 13.87 6.43 -15.89
CA GLY A 131 15.13 6.73 -15.21
C GLY A 131 16.33 6.10 -15.92
N LEU A 132 17.19 5.40 -15.17
CA LEU A 132 18.38 4.75 -15.74
C LEU A 132 18.03 3.53 -16.60
N ALA A 133 16.81 3.00 -16.53
CA ALA A 133 16.35 1.90 -17.39
C ALA A 133 16.03 2.34 -18.83
N GLY A 134 16.07 3.65 -19.12
CA GLY A 134 15.79 4.17 -20.45
C GLY A 134 14.28 4.27 -20.72
N ASN A 135 13.88 3.89 -21.93
CA ASN A 135 12.50 4.05 -22.41
C ASN A 135 11.60 2.85 -22.09
N THR A 136 12.13 1.79 -21.50
CA THR A 136 11.37 0.60 -21.11
C THR A 136 11.34 0.51 -19.60
N GLU A 137 10.15 0.32 -19.03
CA GLU A 137 9.96 0.11 -17.60
C GLU A 137 10.42 -1.29 -17.21
N PRO A 138 11.37 -1.45 -16.26
CA PRO A 138 11.67 -2.76 -15.69
C PRO A 138 10.45 -3.32 -14.93
N ALA A 139 10.26 -4.63 -14.95
CA ALA A 139 9.08 -5.27 -14.35
C ALA A 139 8.93 -4.99 -12.84
N ASP A 140 10.05 -4.97 -12.09
CA ASP A 140 10.10 -4.60 -10.68
C ASP A 140 9.63 -3.16 -10.43
N CYS A 141 10.06 -2.23 -11.29
CA CYS A 141 9.65 -0.84 -11.25
C CYS A 141 8.16 -0.68 -11.57
N LYS A 142 7.68 -1.42 -12.58
CA LYS A 142 6.26 -1.48 -12.94
C LYS A 142 5.45 -1.94 -11.74
N THR A 143 5.80 -3.05 -11.09
CA THR A 143 5.09 -3.55 -9.91
C THR A 143 5.01 -2.51 -8.78
N GLN A 144 6.12 -1.84 -8.45
CA GLN A 144 6.12 -0.83 -7.38
C GLN A 144 5.30 0.42 -7.75
N ARG A 145 5.40 0.91 -8.99
CA ARG A 145 4.61 2.04 -9.47
C ARG A 145 3.12 1.70 -9.44
N MET A 146 2.75 0.53 -9.99
CA MET A 146 1.38 0.06 -9.99
C MET A 146 0.84 -0.09 -8.57
N GLN A 147 1.58 -0.70 -7.64
CA GLN A 147 1.17 -0.79 -6.24
C GLN A 147 0.89 0.58 -5.62
N SER A 148 1.76 1.57 -5.84
CA SER A 148 1.55 2.93 -5.32
C SER A 148 0.35 3.62 -5.96
N GLU A 149 0.16 3.50 -7.28
CA GLU A 149 -0.97 4.09 -8.00
C GLU A 149 -2.29 3.48 -7.54
N CYS A 150 -2.33 2.16 -7.39
CA CYS A 150 -3.50 1.42 -6.94
C CYS A 150 -3.83 1.69 -5.47
N TRP A 151 -2.84 1.87 -4.59
CA TRP A 151 -3.06 2.21 -3.19
C TRP A 151 -3.81 3.55 -3.00
N HIS A 152 -3.61 4.51 -3.91
CA HIS A 152 -4.27 5.82 -3.83
C HIS A 152 -5.70 5.84 -4.39
N ARG A 153 -6.09 4.81 -5.12
CA ARG A 153 -7.40 4.73 -5.74
C ARG A 153 -8.46 4.26 -4.75
N LYS A 154 -9.34 5.19 -4.37
CA LYS A 154 -10.46 4.96 -3.43
C LYS A 154 -11.69 4.33 -4.09
N ASP A 155 -11.73 4.32 -5.42
CA ASP A 155 -12.80 3.74 -6.22
C ASP A 155 -12.60 2.23 -6.46
N LEU A 156 -11.41 1.73 -6.16
CA LEU A 156 -11.11 0.31 -6.14
C LEU A 156 -11.79 -0.36 -4.95
N VAL A 157 -12.53 -1.41 -5.26
CA VAL A 157 -13.23 -2.27 -4.31
C VAL A 157 -12.96 -3.72 -4.67
N PHE A 158 -13.22 -4.60 -3.71
CA PHE A 158 -12.67 -5.96 -3.71
C PHE A 158 -11.13 -5.95 -3.72
N GLY A 159 -10.51 -6.98 -3.16
CA GLY A 159 -9.08 -7.00 -2.90
C GLY A 159 -8.79 -7.63 -1.55
N ALA A 160 -7.72 -7.20 -0.89
CA ALA A 160 -7.27 -7.86 0.34
C ALA A 160 -8.35 -7.87 1.44
N GLY A 161 -8.74 -9.06 1.89
CA GLY A 161 -9.73 -9.28 2.95
C GLY A 161 -11.17 -9.47 2.47
N ILE A 162 -11.44 -9.40 1.16
CA ILE A 162 -12.74 -9.75 0.58
C ILE A 162 -12.63 -11.13 -0.08
N VAL A 163 -13.73 -11.89 -0.10
CA VAL A 163 -13.79 -13.21 -0.73
C VAL A 163 -14.59 -13.11 -2.03
N ILE A 164 -14.01 -13.56 -3.13
CA ILE A 164 -14.71 -13.71 -4.41
C ILE A 164 -14.58 -15.16 -4.85
N GLY A 165 -15.67 -15.92 -4.68
CA GLY A 165 -15.67 -17.36 -4.92
C GLY A 165 -14.54 -18.06 -4.13
N PRO A 166 -13.70 -18.88 -4.77
CA PRO A 166 -12.58 -19.58 -4.13
C PRO A 166 -11.35 -18.69 -3.89
N CYS A 167 -11.31 -17.48 -4.44
CA CYS A 167 -10.15 -16.60 -4.37
C CYS A 167 -10.14 -15.84 -3.04
N MET A 168 -9.61 -16.49 -2.01
CA MET A 168 -9.30 -15.88 -0.71
C MET A 168 -7.80 -15.64 -0.61
N GLY A 169 -7.39 -14.39 -0.63
CA GLY A 169 -6.06 -14.05 -0.11
C GLY A 169 -6.13 -13.85 1.40
N SER A 170 -5.20 -14.43 2.15
CA SER A 170 -4.95 -14.07 3.55
C SER A 170 -3.48 -13.71 3.81
N ASN A 171 -2.59 -13.87 2.83
CA ASN A 171 -1.16 -13.55 2.92
C ASN A 171 -0.49 -13.49 1.54
N ALA A 172 0.76 -13.01 1.48
CA ALA A 172 1.53 -12.73 0.25
C ALA A 172 1.82 -13.95 -0.66
N LYS A 173 1.53 -15.17 -0.22
CA LYS A 173 1.63 -16.42 -1.02
C LYS A 173 0.28 -16.93 -1.52
N GLN A 174 -0.82 -16.33 -1.07
CA GLN A 174 -2.17 -16.65 -1.52
C GLN A 174 -2.63 -15.61 -2.52
N ASP A 175 -3.27 -16.11 -3.56
CA ASP A 175 -3.81 -15.33 -4.65
C ASP A 175 -4.98 -14.48 -4.15
N TRP A 176 -4.69 -13.22 -3.78
CA TRP A 176 -5.71 -12.25 -3.40
C TRP A 176 -6.71 -12.08 -4.55
N PRO A 177 -8.02 -11.93 -4.26
CA PRO A 177 -8.97 -11.68 -5.33
C PRO A 177 -8.56 -10.43 -6.12
N PRO A 178 -8.88 -10.38 -7.42
CA PRO A 178 -8.58 -9.22 -8.22
C PRO A 178 -9.35 -8.00 -7.72
N THR A 179 -8.81 -6.84 -8.06
CA THR A 179 -9.36 -5.55 -7.69
C THR A 179 -10.33 -5.10 -8.78
N PHE A 180 -11.46 -4.51 -8.39
CA PHE A 180 -12.49 -4.04 -9.31
C PHE A 180 -12.82 -2.56 -9.10
N ASN A 181 -13.27 -1.90 -10.15
CA ASN A 181 -13.96 -0.62 -10.07
C ASN A 181 -15.47 -0.85 -10.23
N CYS A 182 -16.26 -0.47 -9.23
CA CYS A 182 -17.71 -0.69 -9.23
C CYS A 182 -18.48 0.63 -9.17
N PRO A 183 -19.65 0.74 -9.83
CA PRO A 183 -20.39 1.99 -9.97
C PRO A 183 -20.86 2.61 -8.64
N LYS A 184 -21.08 1.80 -7.59
CA LYS A 184 -21.45 2.28 -6.24
C LYS A 184 -20.39 1.92 -5.18
N GLY A 185 -19.18 1.56 -5.59
CA GLY A 185 -18.10 1.17 -4.68
C GLY A 185 -18.51 0.08 -3.69
N GLN A 186 -18.35 0.34 -2.39
CA GLN A 186 -18.60 -0.64 -1.31
C GLN A 186 -20.06 -1.09 -1.23
N ALA A 187 -21.03 -0.28 -1.67
CA ALA A 187 -22.42 -0.71 -1.73
C ALA A 187 -22.60 -1.86 -2.73
N THR A 188 -21.88 -1.82 -3.86
CA THR A 188 -21.87 -2.92 -4.83
C THR A 188 -21.24 -4.18 -4.25
N VAL A 189 -20.22 -4.06 -3.40
CA VAL A 189 -19.63 -5.20 -2.67
C VAL A 189 -20.68 -5.87 -1.79
N GLN A 190 -21.47 -5.07 -1.05
CA GLN A 190 -22.54 -5.61 -0.21
C GLN A 190 -23.65 -6.24 -1.05
N ASP A 191 -24.05 -5.62 -2.17
CA ASP A 191 -25.05 -6.21 -3.07
C ASP A 191 -24.56 -7.54 -3.66
N PHE A 192 -23.27 -7.65 -3.99
CA PHE A 192 -22.64 -8.90 -4.42
C PHE A 192 -22.65 -9.97 -3.32
N LEU A 193 -22.14 -9.64 -2.12
CA LEU A 193 -22.09 -10.58 -0.98
C LEU A 193 -23.50 -11.04 -0.55
N ASN A 194 -24.51 -10.20 -0.73
CA ASN A 194 -25.92 -10.52 -0.50
C ASN A 194 -26.64 -11.14 -1.71
N LYS A 195 -25.89 -11.53 -2.77
CA LYS A 195 -26.40 -12.22 -3.96
C LYS A 195 -27.51 -11.46 -4.71
N ARG A 196 -27.43 -10.13 -4.81
CA ARG A 196 -28.48 -9.29 -5.43
C ARG A 196 -28.32 -9.02 -6.92
N CYS A 197 -27.15 -9.28 -7.51
CA CYS A 197 -26.83 -8.96 -8.90
C CYS A 197 -26.42 -10.17 -9.73
N GLY A 198 -25.61 -11.08 -9.18
CA GLY A 198 -25.21 -12.31 -9.85
C GLY A 198 -24.03 -13.00 -9.16
N PRO A 199 -23.53 -14.10 -9.74
CA PRO A 199 -22.43 -14.87 -9.16
C PRO A 199 -21.06 -14.21 -9.28
N THR A 200 -20.89 -13.23 -10.18
CA THR A 200 -19.61 -12.50 -10.35
C THR A 200 -19.75 -11.00 -10.06
N PRO A 201 -18.68 -10.31 -9.64
CA PRO A 201 -18.70 -8.86 -9.46
C PRO A 201 -19.15 -8.09 -10.71
N GLU A 202 -18.83 -8.57 -11.91
CA GLU A 202 -19.21 -7.97 -13.19
C GLU A 202 -20.72 -7.98 -13.41
N ASP A 203 -21.45 -8.97 -12.87
CA ASP A 203 -22.92 -8.98 -12.90
C ASP A 203 -23.51 -7.82 -12.10
N CYS A 204 -22.74 -7.28 -11.15
CA CYS A 204 -23.06 -6.08 -10.39
C CYS A 204 -22.60 -4.78 -11.08
N GLY A 205 -22.13 -4.88 -12.33
CA GLY A 205 -21.63 -3.76 -13.13
C GLY A 205 -20.18 -3.36 -12.83
N CYS A 206 -19.44 -4.18 -12.06
CA CYS A 206 -18.04 -3.93 -11.79
C CYS A 206 -17.15 -4.22 -13.00
N LYS A 207 -16.01 -3.54 -13.08
CA LYS A 207 -14.95 -3.79 -14.08
C LYS A 207 -13.67 -4.18 -13.37
N ILE A 208 -13.06 -5.28 -13.79
CA ILE A 208 -11.77 -5.71 -13.27
C ILE A 208 -10.70 -4.67 -13.61
N VAL A 209 -9.79 -4.42 -12.68
CA VAL A 209 -8.63 -3.56 -12.87
C VAL A 209 -7.40 -4.43 -12.77
N GLU A 210 -7.02 -5.02 -13.91
CA GLU A 210 -5.92 -5.98 -14.00
C GLU A 210 -4.61 -5.39 -13.50
N GLU A 211 -4.38 -4.11 -13.79
CA GLU A 211 -3.26 -3.31 -13.38
C GLU A 211 -3.04 -3.26 -11.86
N CYS A 212 -4.14 -3.35 -11.11
CA CYS A 212 -4.17 -3.29 -9.64
C CYS A 212 -4.41 -4.66 -9.00
N SER A 213 -4.37 -5.72 -9.80
CA SER A 213 -4.61 -7.08 -9.36
C SER A 213 -3.30 -7.86 -9.35
N SER A 214 -3.17 -8.81 -8.43
CA SER A 214 -2.05 -9.74 -8.46
C SER A 214 -2.22 -10.74 -9.60
N GLU A 215 -1.12 -11.20 -10.20
CA GLU A 215 -1.15 -12.18 -11.29
C GLU A 215 -1.87 -13.47 -10.88
N GLY A 216 -1.54 -13.98 -9.69
CA GLY A 216 -2.21 -15.16 -9.14
C GLY A 216 -3.68 -14.92 -8.83
N GLY A 217 -4.04 -13.74 -8.34
CA GLY A 217 -5.42 -13.32 -8.15
C GLY A 217 -6.26 -13.32 -9.43
N LEU A 218 -5.71 -12.73 -10.49
CA LEU A 218 -6.31 -12.75 -11.82
C LEU A 218 -6.47 -14.18 -12.35
N LYS A 219 -5.44 -15.01 -12.17
CA LYS A 219 -5.48 -16.42 -12.58
C LYS A 219 -6.58 -17.20 -11.85
N CYS A 220 -6.62 -17.13 -10.51
CA CYS A 220 -7.65 -17.79 -9.71
C CYS A 220 -9.05 -17.37 -10.17
N TYR A 221 -9.25 -16.07 -10.35
CA TYR A 221 -10.53 -15.51 -10.75
C TYR A 221 -10.96 -15.97 -12.15
N ASN A 222 -10.06 -15.92 -13.13
CA ASN A 222 -10.33 -16.34 -14.49
C ASN A 222 -10.57 -17.86 -14.60
N ASP A 223 -9.80 -18.67 -13.87
CA ASP A 223 -9.98 -20.12 -13.81
C ASP A 223 -11.34 -20.48 -13.20
N TRP A 224 -11.72 -19.81 -12.11
CA TRP A 224 -13.03 -20.00 -11.49
C TRP A 224 -14.18 -19.56 -12.41
N LYS A 225 -14.11 -18.33 -12.92
CA LYS A 225 -15.14 -17.73 -13.79
C LYS A 225 -15.37 -18.51 -15.08
N SER A 226 -14.33 -19.13 -15.62
CA SER A 226 -14.44 -19.93 -16.86
C SER A 226 -15.13 -21.28 -16.67
N ASN A 227 -15.27 -21.77 -15.43
CA ASN A 227 -15.94 -23.03 -15.11
C ASN A 227 -17.30 -22.79 -14.43
N LYS A 228 -18.39 -22.95 -15.19
CA LYS A 228 -19.75 -22.76 -14.69
C LYS A 228 -20.07 -23.61 -13.45
N ALA A 229 -19.63 -24.88 -13.42
CA ALA A 229 -19.87 -25.74 -12.26
C ALA A 229 -19.16 -25.22 -11.00
N ALA A 230 -17.95 -24.69 -11.16
CA ALA A 230 -17.19 -24.06 -10.08
C ALA A 230 -17.85 -22.76 -9.57
N VAL A 231 -18.43 -21.96 -10.46
CA VAL A 231 -19.21 -20.77 -10.11
C VAL A 231 -20.47 -21.15 -9.32
N ASP A 232 -21.20 -22.16 -9.79
CA ASP A 232 -22.43 -22.62 -9.14
C ASP A 232 -22.16 -23.15 -7.72
N CYS A 233 -20.99 -23.74 -7.44
CA CYS A 233 -20.61 -24.19 -6.10
C CYS A 233 -20.64 -23.07 -5.04
N TYR A 234 -20.31 -21.82 -5.42
CA TYR A 234 -20.28 -20.68 -4.49
C TYR A 234 -21.58 -19.86 -4.49
N TYR A 235 -22.38 -19.96 -5.55
CA TYR A 235 -23.63 -19.22 -5.67
C TYR A 235 -24.86 -20.00 -5.20
N ASN A 236 -24.87 -21.32 -5.39
CA ASN A 236 -26.03 -22.17 -5.11
C ASN A 236 -26.35 -22.24 -3.60
N PRO A 237 -27.61 -21.94 -3.17
CA PRO A 237 -28.00 -21.95 -1.76
C PRO A 237 -27.99 -23.35 -1.11
N ILE A 238 -27.84 -24.42 -1.89
CA ILE A 238 -27.69 -25.79 -1.38
C ILE A 238 -26.42 -25.91 -0.52
N TYR A 239 -25.35 -25.18 -0.85
CA TYR A 239 -24.08 -25.19 -0.11
C TYR A 239 -24.05 -24.04 0.90
N LYS A 240 -24.30 -24.37 2.17
CA LYS A 240 -24.51 -23.39 3.25
C LYS A 240 -23.23 -23.04 3.99
N SER A 241 -22.23 -23.91 3.93
CA SER A 241 -20.93 -23.70 4.58
C SER A 241 -19.80 -23.49 3.56
N GLY A 242 -18.77 -22.73 3.95
CA GLY A 242 -17.57 -22.57 3.11
C GLY A 242 -16.86 -23.91 2.83
N TYR A 243 -16.99 -24.89 3.73
CA TYR A 243 -16.46 -26.24 3.52
C TYR A 243 -17.16 -26.99 2.37
N GLU A 244 -18.49 -26.94 2.31
CA GLU A 244 -19.27 -27.57 1.23
C GLU A 244 -19.00 -26.92 -0.13
N GLN A 245 -18.88 -25.59 -0.14
CA GLN A 245 -18.54 -24.80 -1.33
C GLN A 245 -17.17 -25.19 -1.88
N GLU A 246 -16.16 -25.27 -1.01
CA GLU A 246 -14.79 -25.67 -1.35
C GLU A 246 -14.70 -27.13 -1.82
N LYS A 247 -15.47 -28.04 -1.19
CA LYS A 247 -15.54 -29.45 -1.61
C LYS A 247 -16.14 -29.58 -3.01
N CYS A 248 -17.24 -28.87 -3.29
CA CYS A 248 -17.86 -28.81 -4.62
C CYS A 248 -16.88 -28.23 -5.65
N TYR A 249 -16.21 -27.12 -5.31
CA TYR A 249 -15.24 -26.45 -6.18
C TYR A 249 -14.11 -27.38 -6.61
N LYS A 250 -13.49 -28.10 -5.65
CA LYS A 250 -12.43 -29.07 -5.95
C LYS A 250 -12.90 -30.19 -6.89
N ALA A 251 -14.11 -30.70 -6.69
CA ALA A 251 -14.70 -31.70 -7.58
C ALA A 251 -14.95 -31.16 -8.99
N ALA A 252 -15.48 -29.93 -9.09
CA ALA A 252 -15.74 -29.26 -10.37
C ALA A 252 -14.45 -28.92 -11.14
N MET A 253 -13.37 -28.57 -10.44
CA MET A 253 -12.06 -28.29 -11.05
C MET A 253 -11.30 -29.55 -11.44
N ALA A 254 -11.58 -30.69 -10.80
CA ALA A 254 -11.01 -31.99 -11.14
C ALA A 254 -11.69 -32.69 -12.34
N GLY A 255 -12.65 -32.04 -13.00
CA GLY A 255 -13.37 -32.60 -14.15
C GLY A 255 -14.59 -33.46 -13.80
N GLY A 256 -15.02 -33.49 -12.53
CA GLY A 256 -16.30 -34.08 -12.15
C GLY A 256 -17.45 -33.19 -12.58
N SER A 257 -18.48 -33.76 -13.25
CA SER A 257 -19.68 -32.99 -13.62
C SER A 257 -20.39 -32.43 -12.37
N ALA A 258 -21.22 -31.41 -12.56
CA ALA A 258 -22.06 -30.88 -11.49
C ALA A 258 -22.96 -31.96 -10.84
N GLU A 259 -23.32 -33.03 -11.56
CA GLU A 259 -23.97 -34.23 -11.02
C GLU A 259 -23.04 -35.05 -10.09
N GLY A 260 -21.77 -35.24 -10.44
CA GLY A 260 -20.79 -35.91 -9.56
C GLY A 260 -20.48 -35.12 -8.29
N ALA A 261 -20.55 -33.78 -8.36
CA ALA A 261 -20.45 -32.91 -7.19
C ALA A 261 -21.69 -33.00 -6.28
N LYS A 262 -22.89 -33.15 -6.85
CA LYS A 262 -24.13 -33.42 -6.09
C LYS A 262 -24.08 -34.77 -5.38
N GLU A 263 -23.59 -35.83 -6.02
CA GLU A 263 -23.43 -37.16 -5.40
C GLU A 263 -22.38 -37.18 -4.28
N ALA A 264 -21.27 -36.44 -4.44
CA ALA A 264 -20.25 -36.30 -3.39
C ALA A 264 -20.72 -35.45 -2.18
N ALA A 265 -21.69 -34.56 -2.37
CA ALA A 265 -22.35 -33.82 -1.30
C ALA A 265 -23.42 -34.69 -0.59
N ALA A 266 -24.20 -35.46 -1.35
CA ALA A 266 -25.18 -36.40 -0.80
C ALA A 266 -24.53 -37.53 0.03
N GLY A 267 -23.37 -38.05 -0.38
CA GLY A 267 -22.63 -39.07 0.38
C GLY A 267 -22.05 -38.59 1.74
N ALA A 268 -22.00 -37.28 1.99
CA ALA A 268 -21.61 -36.73 3.29
C ALA A 268 -22.76 -36.70 4.31
N ALA A 269 -24.03 -36.79 3.86
CA ALA A 269 -25.18 -36.93 4.75
C ALA A 269 -25.32 -38.38 5.25
N ASP A 270 -24.89 -39.38 4.47
CA ASP A 270 -24.94 -40.79 4.86
C ASP A 270 -23.75 -41.26 5.72
N SER A 271 -22.67 -40.48 5.79
CA SER A 271 -21.51 -40.80 6.65
C SER A 271 -21.69 -40.35 8.11
N VAL A 272 -22.78 -39.65 8.44
CA VAL A 272 -23.19 -39.39 9.84
C VAL A 272 -24.00 -40.57 10.41
N THR A 273 -24.51 -41.48 9.59
CA THR A 273 -25.31 -42.64 10.00
C THR A 273 -24.55 -43.96 10.09
N GLN A 274 -23.31 -44.04 9.61
CA GLN A 274 -22.46 -45.25 9.70
C GLN A 274 -21.22 -45.10 10.59
N GLY A 275 -21.19 -44.07 11.45
CA GLY A 275 -20.14 -43.84 12.46
C GLY A 275 -20.59 -44.04 13.90
N ALA A 276 -21.48 -45.01 14.18
CA ALA A 276 -21.90 -45.31 15.56
C ALA A 276 -22.16 -46.81 15.78
N SER A 277 -21.13 -47.63 15.60
CA SER A 277 -21.06 -48.96 16.24
C SER A 277 -19.89 -48.97 17.22
N GLY A 278 -20.14 -48.53 18.45
CA GLY A 278 -19.16 -48.62 19.52
C GLY A 278 -19.53 -47.81 20.76
N SER A 279 -20.06 -48.51 21.77
CA SER A 279 -20.15 -48.15 23.20
C SER A 279 -21.12 -47.04 23.66
N GLY A 280 -22.23 -47.47 24.29
CA GLY A 280 -22.47 -47.14 25.70
C GLY A 280 -23.48 -46.05 26.06
N SER A 281 -24.70 -46.50 26.41
CA SER A 281 -25.60 -45.96 27.46
C SER A 281 -26.48 -44.72 27.22
N ALA A 282 -27.76 -45.04 27.03
CA ALA A 282 -28.95 -44.46 27.69
C ALA A 282 -29.27 -42.96 27.54
N ALA A 283 -30.19 -42.63 26.63
CA ALA A 283 -31.35 -41.77 26.92
C ALA A 283 -32.43 -41.94 25.83
N LYS A 284 -33.67 -42.06 26.27
CA LYS A 284 -34.86 -42.44 25.52
C LYS A 284 -35.73 -41.20 25.36
N SER A 285 -35.99 -40.72 24.14
CA SER A 285 -37.22 -39.92 23.86
C SER A 285 -37.45 -39.59 22.38
N LYS A 286 -38.54 -40.17 21.86
CA LYS A 286 -39.50 -39.62 20.86
C LYS A 286 -38.95 -38.90 19.63
N ALA A 287 -38.84 -39.62 18.51
CA ALA A 287 -38.98 -39.05 17.16
C ALA A 287 -39.36 -40.12 16.10
N GLY A 288 -40.30 -41.01 16.43
CA GLY A 288 -40.94 -41.88 15.43
C GLY A 288 -42.34 -41.36 15.15
N SER A 289 -42.50 -40.53 14.11
CA SER A 289 -43.81 -40.23 13.48
C SER A 289 -43.75 -39.28 12.27
N VAL A 290 -42.59 -38.68 11.91
CA VAL A 290 -42.56 -37.64 10.85
C VAL A 290 -41.94 -38.13 9.53
N ALA A 291 -41.16 -39.21 9.56
CA ALA A 291 -40.52 -39.76 8.36
C ALA A 291 -41.51 -40.49 7.43
N ASP A 292 -42.52 -41.17 7.99
CA ASP A 292 -43.47 -41.95 7.19
C ASP A 292 -44.55 -41.10 6.50
N THR A 293 -44.79 -39.87 6.98
CA THR A 293 -45.79 -38.97 6.36
C THR A 293 -45.23 -38.20 5.15
N ALA A 294 -43.90 -38.02 5.08
CA ALA A 294 -43.25 -37.32 3.97
C ALA A 294 -43.16 -38.17 2.69
N VAL A 295 -43.10 -39.50 2.84
CA VAL A 295 -43.00 -40.44 1.71
C VAL A 295 -44.37 -40.63 1.03
N ASP A 296 -45.48 -40.57 1.76
CA ASP A 296 -46.83 -40.69 1.19
C ASP A 296 -47.33 -39.40 0.50
N ALA A 297 -46.81 -38.22 0.88
CA ALA A 297 -47.13 -36.96 0.23
C ALA A 297 -46.49 -36.83 -1.18
N LEU A 298 -45.33 -37.45 -1.40
CA LEU A 298 -44.61 -37.41 -2.68
C LEU A 298 -45.19 -38.36 -3.75
N LYS A 299 -45.98 -39.37 -3.37
CA LYS A 299 -46.66 -40.26 -4.34
C LYS A 299 -47.94 -39.69 -4.95
N ARG A 300 -48.49 -38.59 -4.42
CA ARG A 300 -49.72 -37.96 -4.96
C ARG A 300 -49.46 -36.82 -5.95
N ILE A 301 -48.21 -36.39 -6.12
CA ILE A 301 -47.84 -35.30 -7.04
C ILE A 301 -47.49 -35.82 -8.44
N TRP A 302 -47.37 -37.15 -8.61
CA TRP A 302 -47.14 -37.79 -9.92
C TRP A 302 -48.30 -38.75 -10.29
N LYS A 303 -49.46 -38.15 -10.57
CA LYS A 303 -50.49 -38.71 -11.45
C LYS A 303 -51.30 -37.60 -12.10
#